data_AF-A0A1F8GUB6-F1
#
_entry.id   AF-A0A1F8GUB6-F1
#
_cell.length_a   1.000
_cell.length_b   1.000
_cell.length_c   1.000
_cell.angle_alpha   90.00
_cell.angle_beta   90.00
_cell.angle_gamma   90.00
#
_symmetry.space_group_name_H-M   'P 1'
#
loop_
_entity.id
_entity.type
_entity.pdbx_description
1 polymer ?
#
loop_
_entity_poly.entity_id
_entity_poly.type
_entity_poly.pdbx_seq_one_letter_code
_entity_poly.pdbx_strand_id
1 'polypeptide(L)'
;MTDLIHKLIVLLVPHKHNGYRPRILESESFAGMIIVLVFLKVLSIISYDQNLGADIFNQVTQSDLYTLTNKARADNELPALKINPELEKAAQLKLQDMGSFGYFGHVSPQGITPWAWFEKARYDYQAAGENLAMDFNSSSDVMRAWLASPDHRQNILYPNFTEIGIVTGTAIIDGRSRTVVVQEFGQPVVKPTSLPTVSPTPVAAALRTLPSQAIHFAGEPAGPKPAGKTVVAGVSQTSPTNEMTYLSWSMFQLLMTLAGLAALALLAINLFARMHLRAPTLLTRAVILALVALLVFAMKDHQFLTSNIILP
;
A
#
# COMPACT_ATOMS: atom_id res chain seq x y z
N MET A 1 -29.18 -1.79 -45.41
CA MET A 1 -28.28 -2.35 -44.37
C MET A 1 -26.90 -1.81 -44.68
N THR A 2 -26.28 -1.03 -43.78
CA THR A 2 -25.02 -0.33 -44.08
C THR A 2 -23.90 -1.32 -44.38
N ASP A 3 -23.01 -0.97 -45.31
CA ASP A 3 -21.86 -1.79 -45.74
C ASP A 3 -21.02 -2.30 -44.55
N LEU A 4 -20.94 -1.50 -43.49
CA LEU A 4 -20.29 -1.85 -42.22
C LEU A 4 -20.95 -3.04 -41.50
N ILE A 5 -22.28 -3.07 -41.41
CA ILE A 5 -23.02 -4.18 -40.77
C ILE A 5 -22.82 -5.47 -41.57
N HIS A 6 -22.81 -5.37 -42.90
CA HIS A 6 -22.58 -6.53 -43.76
C HIS A 6 -21.15 -7.10 -43.57
N LYS A 7 -20.14 -6.23 -43.52
CA LYS A 7 -18.75 -6.61 -43.22
C LYS A 7 -18.61 -7.25 -41.83
N LEU A 8 -19.30 -6.72 -40.82
CA LEU A 8 -19.31 -7.30 -39.47
C LEU A 8 -19.91 -8.71 -39.46
N ILE A 9 -21.04 -8.91 -40.15
CA ILE A 9 -21.72 -10.21 -40.24
C ILE A 9 -20.81 -11.23 -40.94
N VAL A 10 -20.19 -10.86 -42.05
CA VAL A 10 -19.26 -11.74 -42.79
C VAL A 10 -18.01 -12.08 -41.97
N LEU A 11 -17.56 -11.16 -41.11
CA LEU A 11 -16.40 -11.37 -40.25
C LEU A 11 -16.69 -12.28 -39.05
N LEU A 12 -17.84 -12.07 -38.38
CA LEU A 12 -18.15 -12.65 -37.07
C LEU A 12 -19.08 -13.86 -37.12
N VAL A 13 -19.99 -13.92 -38.09
CA VAL A 13 -21.09 -14.88 -38.12
C VAL A 13 -20.90 -15.88 -39.26
N PRO A 14 -21.01 -17.21 -39.00
CA PRO A 14 -21.07 -18.19 -40.07
C PRO A 14 -22.24 -17.87 -41.02
N HIS A 15 -21.93 -17.62 -42.28
CA HIS A 15 -22.91 -17.22 -43.29
C HIS A 15 -22.62 -17.90 -44.63
N LYS A 16 -23.63 -18.08 -45.48
CA LYS A 16 -23.45 -18.66 -46.82
C LYS A 16 -22.35 -17.97 -47.65
N HIS A 17 -22.16 -16.66 -47.46
CA HIS A 17 -21.17 -15.84 -48.18
C HIS A 17 -19.72 -15.98 -47.66
N ASN A 18 -19.51 -16.55 -46.47
CA ASN A 18 -18.16 -16.89 -45.97
C ASN A 18 -17.94 -18.41 -45.91
N GLY A 19 -18.73 -19.19 -46.66
CA GLY A 19 -18.63 -20.66 -46.64
C GLY A 19 -18.91 -21.26 -45.26
N TYR A 20 -19.69 -20.55 -44.43
CA TYR A 20 -19.92 -20.87 -43.01
C TYR A 20 -18.64 -20.89 -42.16
N ARG A 21 -17.60 -20.17 -42.58
CA ARG A 21 -16.35 -20.00 -41.85
C ARG A 21 -16.18 -18.54 -41.44
N PRO A 22 -16.33 -18.21 -40.15
CA PRO A 22 -16.06 -16.86 -39.66
C PRO A 22 -14.59 -16.51 -39.93
N ARG A 23 -14.35 -15.42 -40.66
CA ARG A 23 -12.98 -14.99 -40.99
C ARG A 23 -12.16 -14.66 -39.74
N ILE A 24 -12.81 -14.25 -38.65
CA ILE A 24 -12.13 -13.96 -37.38
C ILE A 24 -11.45 -15.19 -36.74
N LEU A 25 -11.85 -16.41 -37.12
CA LEU A 25 -11.28 -17.68 -36.64
C LEU A 25 -10.27 -18.32 -37.61
N GLU A 26 -10.00 -17.67 -38.75
CA GLU A 26 -8.94 -18.05 -39.67
C GLU A 26 -7.58 -17.62 -39.10
N SER A 27 -6.50 -18.33 -39.46
CA SER A 27 -5.20 -18.27 -38.76
C SER A 27 -4.57 -16.88 -38.74
N GLU A 28 -4.80 -16.07 -39.77
CA GLU A 28 -4.25 -14.72 -39.88
C GLU A 28 -4.99 -13.73 -38.96
N SER A 29 -6.31 -13.86 -38.83
CA SER A 29 -7.14 -13.00 -37.96
C SER A 29 -7.11 -13.44 -36.50
N PHE A 30 -6.88 -14.73 -36.24
CA PHE A 30 -6.80 -15.32 -34.92
C PHE A 30 -5.63 -14.76 -34.09
N ALA A 31 -4.44 -14.65 -34.71
CA ALA A 31 -3.28 -14.05 -34.06
C ALA A 31 -3.51 -12.58 -33.74
N GLY A 32 -4.11 -11.83 -34.67
CA GLY A 32 -4.49 -10.43 -34.47
C GLY A 32 -5.45 -10.25 -33.30
N MET A 33 -6.43 -11.14 -33.13
CA MET A 33 -7.37 -11.10 -32.01
C MET A 33 -6.71 -11.36 -30.66
N ILE A 34 -5.75 -12.30 -30.58
CA ILE A 34 -4.96 -12.50 -29.35
C ILE A 34 -4.16 -11.23 -29.01
N ILE A 35 -3.51 -10.63 -30.01
CA ILE A 35 -2.76 -9.38 -29.83
C ILE A 35 -3.68 -8.25 -29.33
N VAL A 36 -4.87 -8.10 -29.90
CA VAL A 36 -5.85 -7.09 -29.47
C VAL A 36 -6.34 -7.36 -28.04
N LEU A 37 -6.62 -8.61 -27.67
CA LEU A 37 -7.04 -8.96 -26.31
C LEU A 37 -5.94 -8.68 -25.28
N VAL A 38 -4.69 -9.03 -25.60
CA VAL A 38 -3.52 -8.70 -24.77
C VAL A 38 -3.34 -7.18 -24.69
N PHE A 39 -3.45 -6.47 -25.82
CA PHE A 39 -3.33 -5.02 -25.86
C PHE A 39 -4.42 -4.32 -25.03
N LEU A 40 -5.68 -4.75 -25.14
CA LEU A 40 -6.78 -4.20 -24.35
C LEU A 40 -6.61 -4.51 -22.86
N LYS A 41 -6.07 -5.68 -22.50
CA LYS A 41 -5.72 -5.99 -21.11
C LYS A 41 -4.62 -5.05 -20.62
N VAL A 42 -3.50 -4.94 -21.35
CA VAL A 42 -2.40 -4.03 -21.01
C VAL A 42 -2.89 -2.57 -20.89
N LEU A 43 -3.70 -2.11 -21.83
CA LEU A 43 -4.28 -0.76 -21.83
C LEU A 43 -5.22 -0.54 -20.64
N SER A 44 -6.05 -1.53 -20.30
CA SER A 44 -6.93 -1.48 -19.12
C SER A 44 -6.13 -1.39 -17.82
N ILE A 45 -4.98 -2.05 -17.73
CA ILE A 45 -4.15 -1.97 -16.53
C ILE A 45 -3.46 -0.58 -16.50
N ILE A 46 -2.90 -0.09 -17.61
CA ILE A 46 -2.23 1.23 -17.69
C ILE A 46 -3.19 2.39 -17.39
N SER A 47 -4.45 2.28 -17.84
CA SER A 47 -5.44 3.35 -17.65
C SER A 47 -5.97 3.44 -16.22
N TYR A 48 -5.79 2.40 -15.41
CA TYR A 48 -6.29 2.33 -14.04
C TYR A 48 -5.31 2.95 -13.03
N ASP A 49 -4.01 2.83 -13.27
CA ASP A 49 -2.98 3.33 -12.36
C ASP A 49 -1.89 4.06 -13.14
N GLN A 50 -1.76 5.37 -12.91
CA GLN A 50 -0.69 6.17 -13.52
C GLN A 50 0.71 5.72 -13.08
N ASN A 51 0.82 4.79 -12.11
CA ASN A 51 2.07 4.26 -11.58
C ASN A 51 2.27 2.76 -11.87
N LEU A 52 1.44 2.13 -12.71
CA LEU A 52 1.52 0.69 -12.96
C LEU A 52 2.91 0.19 -13.42
N GLY A 53 3.64 0.99 -14.21
CA GLY A 53 4.99 0.63 -14.64
C GLY A 53 6.00 0.52 -13.49
N ALA A 54 5.75 1.18 -12.36
CA ALA A 54 6.58 1.13 -11.17
C ALA A 54 6.23 -0.08 -10.29
N ASP A 55 4.95 -0.38 -10.09
CA ASP A 55 4.51 -1.43 -9.17
C ASP A 55 4.80 -2.87 -9.63
N ILE A 56 4.98 -3.10 -10.94
CA ILE A 56 5.24 -4.45 -11.50
C ILE A 56 6.70 -4.91 -11.28
N PHE A 57 7.63 -3.98 -10.98
CA PHE A 57 9.05 -4.29 -10.80
C PHE A 57 9.64 -3.78 -9.47
N ASN A 58 8.90 -3.00 -8.68
CA ASN A 58 9.44 -2.41 -7.46
C ASN A 58 9.35 -3.37 -6.28
N GLN A 59 10.51 -3.85 -5.84
CA GLN A 59 10.68 -4.49 -4.53
C GLN A 59 10.23 -3.53 -3.41
N VAL A 60 9.92 -4.08 -2.24
CA VAL A 60 9.67 -3.26 -1.05
C VAL A 60 10.98 -2.61 -0.62
N THR A 61 11.10 -1.29 -0.79
CA THR A 61 12.30 -0.52 -0.46
C THR A 61 12.05 0.53 0.62
N GLN A 62 13.08 0.77 1.42
CA GLN A 62 13.09 1.83 2.44
C GLN A 62 12.79 3.22 1.84
N SER A 63 13.40 3.55 0.70
CA SER A 63 13.28 4.88 0.06
C SER A 63 11.86 5.15 -0.42
N ASP A 64 11.22 4.16 -1.03
CA ASP A 64 9.84 4.29 -1.52
C ASP A 64 8.87 4.41 -0.36
N LEU A 65 9.02 3.59 0.69
CA LEU A 65 8.20 3.67 1.89
C LEU A 65 8.34 5.02 2.59
N TYR A 66 9.55 5.57 2.68
CA TYR A 66 9.79 6.93 3.21
C TYR A 66 9.06 7.98 2.38
N THR A 67 9.17 7.89 1.05
CA THR A 67 8.55 8.85 0.11
C THR A 67 7.03 8.78 0.19
N LEU A 68 6.47 7.58 0.18
CA LEU A 68 5.03 7.33 0.29
C LEU A 68 4.48 7.78 1.65
N THR A 69 5.22 7.55 2.75
CA THR A 69 4.84 8.01 4.09
C THR A 69 4.75 9.53 4.13
N ASN A 70 5.78 10.22 3.64
CA ASN A 70 5.80 11.67 3.61
C ASN A 70 4.81 12.28 2.61
N LYS A 71 4.52 11.59 1.51
CA LYS A 71 3.42 11.95 0.62
C LYS A 71 2.08 11.87 1.34
N ALA A 72 1.78 10.76 2.02
CA ALA A 72 0.52 10.61 2.77
C ALA A 72 0.37 11.69 3.85
N ARG A 73 1.48 12.06 4.52
CA ARG A 73 1.50 13.16 5.49
C ARG A 73 1.25 14.52 4.82
N ALA A 74 1.90 14.81 3.70
CA ALA A 74 1.67 16.04 2.95
C ALA A 74 0.21 16.18 2.45
N ASP A 75 -0.37 15.08 1.97
CA ASP A 75 -1.79 15.02 1.55
C ASP A 75 -2.76 15.27 2.73
N ASN A 76 -2.29 15.18 3.98
CA ASN A 76 -3.03 15.48 5.20
C ASN A 76 -2.49 16.74 5.93
N GLU A 77 -1.75 17.61 5.22
CA GLU A 77 -1.22 18.87 5.75
C GLU A 77 -0.26 18.71 6.95
N LEU A 78 0.38 17.54 7.07
CA LEU A 78 1.34 17.25 8.13
C LEU A 78 2.79 17.48 7.67
N PRO A 79 3.69 17.94 8.56
CA PRO A 79 5.11 18.06 8.25
C PRO A 79 5.73 16.70 7.88
N ALA A 80 6.68 16.74 6.95
CA ALA A 80 7.48 15.57 6.60
C ALA A 80 8.34 15.11 7.79
N LEU A 81 8.42 13.79 7.96
CA LEU A 81 9.31 13.12 8.90
C LEU A 81 10.74 13.11 8.36
N LYS A 82 11.72 13.22 9.25
CA LYS A 82 13.15 13.10 8.91
C LYS A 82 13.66 11.70 9.26
N ILE A 83 14.49 11.14 8.39
CA ILE A 83 15.17 9.86 8.70
C ILE A 83 16.10 10.07 9.91
N ASN A 84 15.99 9.19 10.90
CA ASN A 84 16.87 9.15 12.06
C ASN A 84 17.61 7.79 12.13
N PRO A 85 18.96 7.79 12.12
CA PRO A 85 19.76 6.56 12.18
C PRO A 85 19.57 5.70 13.44
N GLU A 86 19.21 6.30 14.58
CA GLU A 86 18.91 5.56 15.81
C GLU A 86 17.58 4.80 15.67
N LEU A 87 16.57 5.39 15.04
CA LEU A 87 15.32 4.69 14.72
C LEU A 87 15.54 3.58 13.68
N GLU A 88 16.39 3.79 12.66
CA GLU A 88 16.77 2.72 11.72
C GLU A 88 17.48 1.57 12.45
N LYS A 89 18.34 1.89 13.41
CA LYS A 89 18.99 0.89 14.26
C LYS A 89 17.97 0.13 15.12
N ALA A 90 16.96 0.80 15.69
CA ALA A 90 15.88 0.15 16.42
C ALA A 90 15.12 -0.82 15.51
N ALA A 91 14.72 -0.36 14.33
CA ALA A 91 14.03 -1.17 13.32
C ALA A 91 14.86 -2.41 12.88
N GLN A 92 16.19 -2.23 12.72
CA GLN A 92 17.10 -3.31 12.37
C GLN A 92 17.22 -4.37 13.48
N LEU A 93 17.27 -3.95 14.74
CA LEU A 93 17.28 -4.85 15.90
C LEU A 93 15.97 -5.64 16.00
N LYS A 94 14.84 -4.98 15.77
CA LYS A 94 13.53 -5.62 15.72
C LYS A 94 13.44 -6.69 14.62
N LEU A 95 13.89 -6.36 13.40
CA LEU A 95 13.93 -7.31 12.29
C LEU A 95 14.81 -8.54 12.61
N GLN A 96 15.97 -8.32 13.22
CA GLN A 96 16.88 -9.40 13.63
C GLN A 96 16.27 -10.30 14.70
N ASP A 97 15.54 -9.72 15.65
CA ASP A 97 14.82 -10.46 16.70
C ASP A 97 13.73 -11.35 16.08
N MET A 98 12.90 -10.79 15.19
CA MET A 98 11.90 -11.55 14.43
C MET A 98 12.50 -12.72 13.65
N GLY A 99 13.66 -12.51 13.00
CA GLY A 99 14.37 -13.58 12.29
C GLY A 99 15.01 -14.62 13.21
N SER A 100 15.48 -14.23 14.39
CA SER A 100 16.15 -15.12 15.34
C SER A 100 15.17 -16.03 16.09
N PHE A 101 13.97 -15.52 16.37
CA PHE A 101 12.92 -16.27 17.08
C PHE A 101 11.79 -16.76 16.16
N GLY A 102 11.88 -16.49 14.87
CA GLY A 102 10.98 -17.01 13.85
C GLY A 102 9.53 -16.55 13.99
N TYR A 103 9.31 -15.31 14.43
CA TYR A 103 7.98 -14.76 14.72
C TYR A 103 7.72 -13.45 13.97
N PHE A 104 6.44 -13.10 13.84
CA PHE A 104 5.99 -11.79 13.37
C PHE A 104 5.01 -11.21 14.39
N GLY A 105 5.41 -10.14 15.07
CA GLY A 105 4.65 -9.57 16.19
C GLY A 105 5.31 -8.31 16.74
N HIS A 106 4.56 -7.40 17.38
CA HIS A 106 5.15 -6.25 18.09
C HIS A 106 5.97 -6.70 19.30
N VAL A 107 5.47 -7.68 20.06
CA VAL A 107 6.13 -8.24 21.24
C VAL A 107 6.83 -9.54 20.88
N SER A 108 8.11 -9.65 21.27
CA SER A 108 8.90 -10.88 21.10
C SER A 108 8.32 -12.03 21.92
N PRO A 109 8.48 -13.30 21.49
CA PRO A 109 8.18 -14.47 22.32
C PRO A 109 8.90 -14.47 23.68
N GLN A 110 9.99 -13.70 23.78
CA GLN A 110 10.72 -13.46 25.03
C GLN A 110 10.12 -12.36 25.92
N GLY A 111 8.99 -11.77 25.53
CA GLY A 111 8.34 -10.66 26.24
C GLY A 111 8.95 -9.28 25.98
N ILE A 112 9.88 -9.16 25.02
CA ILE A 112 10.52 -7.88 24.68
C ILE A 112 9.53 -7.02 23.88
N THR A 113 9.17 -5.85 24.41
CA THR A 113 8.30 -4.87 23.75
C THR A 113 9.09 -4.03 22.73
N PRO A 114 8.41 -3.39 21.75
CA PRO A 114 9.07 -2.54 20.74
C PRO A 114 10.02 -1.48 21.34
N TRP A 115 9.62 -0.90 22.48
CA TRP A 115 10.33 0.15 23.19
C TRP A 115 11.75 -0.21 23.65
N ALA A 116 12.02 -1.51 23.86
CA ALA A 116 13.36 -1.96 24.21
C ALA A 116 14.36 -1.78 23.04
N TRP A 117 13.88 -1.77 21.80
CA TRP A 117 14.74 -1.53 20.63
C TRP A 117 15.14 -0.07 20.52
N PHE A 118 14.24 0.86 20.87
CA PHE A 118 14.52 2.29 20.98
C PHE A 118 15.58 2.55 22.06
N GLU A 119 15.43 1.93 23.24
CA GLU A 119 16.41 2.02 24.33
C GLU A 119 17.78 1.48 23.90
N LYS A 120 17.83 0.28 23.29
CA LYS A 120 19.09 -0.31 22.76
C LYS A 120 19.71 0.53 21.65
N ALA A 121 18.89 1.23 20.87
CA ALA A 121 19.35 2.18 19.86
C ALA A 121 19.82 3.51 20.45
N ARG A 122 19.52 3.79 21.73
CA ARG A 122 19.75 5.04 22.46
C ARG A 122 18.91 6.22 21.97
N TYR A 123 17.72 5.93 21.45
CA TYR A 123 16.75 6.94 21.05
C TYR A 123 15.83 7.31 22.21
N ASP A 124 15.99 8.52 22.75
CA ASP A 124 15.13 9.06 23.80
C ASP A 124 13.91 9.77 23.19
N TYR A 125 12.69 9.38 23.59
CA TYR A 125 11.46 9.88 22.97
C TYR A 125 10.39 10.33 23.97
N GLN A 126 9.56 11.28 23.55
CA GLN A 126 8.30 11.65 24.22
C GLN A 126 7.13 10.80 23.74
N ALA A 127 7.16 10.43 22.46
CA ALA A 127 6.21 9.51 21.83
C ALA A 127 6.96 8.66 20.79
N ALA A 128 6.54 7.41 20.65
CA ALA A 128 7.06 6.48 19.65
C ALA A 128 5.91 5.64 19.07
N GLY A 129 6.12 5.08 17.89
CA GLY A 129 5.17 4.17 17.23
C GLY A 129 5.90 3.19 16.31
N GLU A 130 5.32 2.01 16.11
CA GLU A 130 5.87 0.94 15.26
C GLU A 130 4.80 0.47 14.27
N ASN A 131 5.17 0.33 13.01
CA ASN A 131 4.39 -0.31 11.97
C ASN A 131 5.17 -1.51 11.42
N LEU A 132 4.50 -2.65 11.28
CA LEU A 132 5.08 -3.89 10.75
C LEU A 132 4.31 -4.36 9.52
N ALA A 133 5.00 -4.88 8.51
CA ALA A 133 4.38 -5.53 7.36
C ALA A 133 5.21 -6.74 6.90
N MET A 134 4.55 -7.77 6.38
CA MET A 134 5.19 -8.98 5.88
C MET A 134 4.55 -9.47 4.56
N ASP A 135 5.40 -9.98 3.66
CA ASP A 135 5.05 -10.63 2.39
C ASP A 135 4.36 -9.75 1.34
N PHE A 136 4.57 -8.44 1.38
CA PHE A 136 4.10 -7.54 0.33
C PHE A 136 5.04 -7.55 -0.89
N ASN A 137 4.45 -7.37 -2.07
CA ASN A 137 5.18 -7.36 -3.33
C ASN A 137 5.79 -5.99 -3.67
N SER A 138 5.20 -4.90 -3.19
CA SER A 138 5.63 -3.53 -3.46
C SER A 138 5.43 -2.60 -2.26
N SER A 139 6.20 -1.51 -2.20
CA SER A 139 6.06 -0.47 -1.18
C SER A 139 4.70 0.24 -1.22
N SER A 140 4.10 0.38 -2.41
CA SER A 140 2.77 0.95 -2.60
C SER A 140 1.68 0.09 -1.96
N ASP A 141 1.78 -1.24 -2.06
CA ASP A 141 0.84 -2.16 -1.43
C ASP A 141 0.97 -2.15 0.10
N VAL A 142 2.20 -2.07 0.63
CA VAL A 142 2.43 -1.89 2.07
C VAL A 142 1.76 -0.60 2.55
N MET A 143 2.01 0.53 1.87
CA MET A 143 1.43 1.82 2.25
C MET A 143 -0.09 1.80 2.19
N ARG A 144 -0.67 1.22 1.13
CA ARG A 144 -2.12 1.08 0.97
C ARG A 144 -2.73 0.28 2.11
N ALA A 145 -2.09 -0.82 2.49
CA ALA A 145 -2.55 -1.68 3.58
C ALA A 145 -2.44 -0.98 4.95
N TRP A 146 -1.33 -0.30 5.24
CA TRP A 146 -1.19 0.49 6.46
C TRP A 146 -2.21 1.64 6.54
N LEU A 147 -2.45 2.38 5.46
CA LEU A 147 -3.44 3.45 5.46
C LEU A 147 -4.88 2.94 5.57
N ALA A 148 -5.16 1.70 5.17
CA ALA A 148 -6.46 1.06 5.36
C ALA A 148 -6.67 0.57 6.80
N SER A 149 -5.60 0.34 7.55
CA SER A 149 -5.65 -0.09 8.95
C SER A 149 -5.69 1.12 9.89
N PRO A 150 -6.70 1.25 10.77
CA PRO A 150 -6.80 2.39 11.70
C PRO A 150 -5.55 2.63 12.55
N ASP A 151 -4.99 1.58 13.16
CA ASP A 151 -3.85 1.68 14.07
C ASP A 151 -2.56 2.10 13.34
N HIS A 152 -2.22 1.44 12.24
CA HIS A 152 -1.06 1.82 11.42
C HIS A 152 -1.19 3.21 10.80
N ARG A 153 -2.39 3.57 10.32
CA ARG A 153 -2.70 4.89 9.79
C ARG A 153 -2.50 5.96 10.85
N GLN A 154 -2.89 5.67 12.10
CA GLN A 154 -2.69 6.58 13.22
C GLN A 154 -1.20 6.88 13.42
N ASN A 155 -0.32 5.90 13.32
CA ASN A 155 1.14 6.12 13.41
C ASN A 155 1.64 7.02 12.27
N ILE A 156 1.30 6.70 11.01
CA ILE A 156 1.74 7.46 9.82
C ILE A 156 1.30 8.94 9.92
N LEU A 157 0.08 9.18 10.38
CA LEU A 157 -0.54 10.51 10.43
C LEU A 157 -0.49 11.14 11.82
N TYR A 158 0.30 10.59 12.75
CA TYR A 158 0.43 11.20 14.08
C TYR A 158 1.15 12.55 13.96
N PRO A 159 0.54 13.68 14.38
CA PRO A 159 1.10 15.00 14.10
C PRO A 159 2.42 15.29 14.83
N ASN A 160 2.64 14.67 15.99
CA ASN A 160 3.78 14.99 16.84
C ASN A 160 5.04 14.20 16.49
N PHE A 161 4.95 13.15 15.66
CA PHE A 161 6.16 12.52 15.14
C PHE A 161 6.88 13.47 14.20
N THR A 162 8.19 13.55 14.37
CA THR A 162 9.09 14.38 13.55
C THR A 162 10.17 13.54 12.87
N GLU A 163 10.37 12.31 13.33
CA GLU A 163 11.45 11.43 12.89
C GLU A 163 10.94 10.02 12.59
N ILE A 164 11.65 9.32 11.72
CA ILE A 164 11.31 7.99 11.24
C ILE A 164 12.57 7.14 11.00
N GLY A 165 12.48 5.85 11.24
CA GLY A 165 13.43 4.84 10.80
C GLY A 165 12.69 3.73 10.07
N ILE A 166 13.19 3.26 8.93
CA ILE A 166 12.56 2.19 8.17
C ILE A 166 13.64 1.17 7.83
N VAL A 167 13.34 -0.12 8.00
CA VAL A 167 14.18 -1.21 7.53
C VAL A 167 13.31 -2.20 6.77
N THR A 168 13.79 -2.59 5.59
CA THR A 168 13.21 -3.66 4.76
C THR A 168 14.23 -4.78 4.65
N GLY A 169 13.86 -6.02 4.94
CA GLY A 169 14.79 -7.14 4.81
C GLY A 169 14.09 -8.49 4.79
N THR A 170 14.88 -9.56 4.77
CA THR A 170 14.38 -10.93 4.82
C THR A 170 14.62 -11.55 6.18
N ALA A 171 13.64 -12.31 6.67
CA ALA A 171 13.73 -13.04 7.94
C ALA A 171 13.13 -14.44 7.77
N ILE A 172 13.69 -15.43 8.47
CA ILE A 172 13.08 -16.76 8.53
C ILE A 172 11.97 -16.72 9.59
N ILE A 173 10.72 -16.76 9.17
CA ILE A 173 9.54 -16.74 10.04
C ILE A 173 8.67 -17.94 9.67
N ASP A 174 8.26 -18.71 10.68
CA ASP A 174 7.55 -19.99 10.50
C ASP A 174 8.26 -20.95 9.52
N GLY A 175 9.60 -20.98 9.56
CA GLY A 175 10.42 -21.84 8.73
C GLY A 175 10.50 -21.44 7.24
N ARG A 176 10.06 -20.24 6.88
CA ARG A 176 10.12 -19.71 5.50
C ARG A 176 10.84 -18.37 5.46
N SER A 177 11.55 -18.10 4.37
CA SER A 177 12.08 -16.75 4.11
C SER A 177 10.93 -15.81 3.75
N ARG A 178 10.76 -14.75 4.53
CA ARG A 178 9.70 -13.74 4.39
C ARG A 178 10.33 -12.37 4.21
N THR A 179 9.73 -11.54 3.36
CA THR A 179 10.07 -10.11 3.28
C THR A 179 9.35 -9.38 4.39
N VAL A 180 10.08 -8.63 5.21
CA VAL A 180 9.56 -7.94 6.38
C VAL A 180 9.96 -6.47 6.33
N VAL A 181 9.01 -5.62 6.73
CA VAL A 181 9.18 -4.18 6.89
C VAL A 181 8.98 -3.84 8.35
N VAL A 182 9.92 -3.06 8.89
CA VAL A 182 9.80 -2.41 10.20
C VAL A 182 9.88 -0.90 9.99
N GLN A 183 8.88 -0.17 10.44
CA GLN A 183 8.81 1.28 10.37
C GLN A 183 8.60 1.84 11.78
N GLU A 184 9.60 2.55 12.27
CA GLU A 184 9.64 3.14 13.60
C GLU A 184 9.47 4.66 13.51
N PHE A 185 8.67 5.23 14.38
CA PHE A 185 8.39 6.66 14.44
C PHE A 185 8.83 7.25 15.78
N GLY A 186 9.27 8.50 15.76
CA GLY A 186 9.75 9.18 16.96
C GLY A 186 9.35 10.65 17.05
N GLN A 187 8.97 11.05 18.25
CA GLN A 187 9.04 12.43 18.74
C GLN A 187 10.19 12.49 19.75
N PRO A 188 11.36 13.05 19.41
CA PRO A 188 12.52 13.01 20.29
C PRO A 188 12.29 13.86 21.54
N VAL A 189 12.91 13.46 22.66
CA VAL A 189 13.02 14.36 23.81
C VAL A 189 13.91 15.53 23.41
N VAL A 190 13.35 16.75 23.44
CA VAL A 190 14.16 17.96 23.30
C VAL A 190 15.11 18.03 24.50
N LYS A 191 16.34 17.54 24.32
CA LYS A 191 17.41 17.76 25.29
C LYS A 191 17.65 19.27 25.33
N PRO A 192 17.64 19.93 26.50
CA PRO A 192 17.98 21.34 26.56
C PRO A 192 19.36 21.51 25.96
N THR A 193 19.42 22.11 24.77
CA THR A 193 20.67 22.57 24.18
C THR A 193 21.27 23.47 25.23
N SER A 194 22.40 23.07 25.82
CA SER A 194 23.22 23.99 26.60
C SER A 194 23.41 25.22 25.72
N LEU A 195 22.81 26.35 26.13
CA LEU A 195 23.07 27.63 25.49
C LEU A 195 24.58 27.74 25.34
N PRO A 196 25.12 28.14 24.17
CA PRO A 196 26.55 28.35 24.06
C PRO A 196 26.96 29.25 25.21
N THR A 197 27.85 28.76 26.08
CA THR A 197 28.43 29.52 27.17
C THR A 197 29.08 30.74 26.54
N VAL A 198 28.38 31.88 26.57
CA VAL A 198 28.99 33.16 26.25
C VAL A 198 29.95 33.41 27.39
N SER A 199 31.24 33.15 27.16
CA SER A 199 32.30 33.60 28.06
C SER A 199 32.07 35.09 28.34
N PRO A 200 31.91 35.51 29.62
CA PRO A 200 31.76 36.92 29.90
C PRO A 200 33.06 37.62 29.53
N THR A 201 33.01 38.42 28.46
CA THR A 201 34.03 39.42 28.21
C THR A 201 33.89 40.47 29.31
N PRO A 202 34.97 40.90 29.99
CA PRO A 202 34.86 41.87 31.07
C PRO A 202 34.52 43.23 30.47
N VAL A 203 33.24 43.60 30.46
CA VAL A 203 32.82 44.99 30.24
C VAL A 203 32.92 45.70 31.58
N ALA A 204 34.14 46.15 31.89
CA ALA A 204 34.32 47.23 32.84
C ALA A 204 33.88 48.55 32.19
N ALA A 205 33.22 49.39 32.99
CA ALA A 205 32.93 50.80 32.77
C ALA A 205 31.78 51.16 31.81
N ALA A 206 30.57 51.19 32.36
CA ALA A 206 29.71 52.38 32.27
C ALA A 206 28.69 52.36 33.41
N LEU A 207 29.06 52.99 34.53
CA LEU A 207 28.12 53.46 35.52
C LEU A 207 27.15 54.45 34.84
N ARG A 208 25.86 54.15 34.86
CA ARG A 208 24.85 55.19 34.87
C ARG A 208 23.70 54.77 35.79
N THR A 209 23.67 55.49 36.89
CA THR A 209 22.68 55.53 37.95
C THR A 209 21.26 55.70 37.41
N LEU A 210 20.30 54.95 37.94
CA LEU A 210 18.90 55.37 38.18
C LEU A 210 18.26 54.40 39.22
N PRO A 211 17.29 54.85 40.03
CA PRO A 211 17.06 54.37 41.39
C PRO A 211 16.16 53.15 41.51
N SER A 212 16.39 52.46 42.63
CA SER A 212 15.59 51.40 43.24
C SER A 212 14.11 51.79 43.41
N GLN A 213 13.22 50.97 42.88
CA GLN A 213 11.89 50.77 43.47
C GLN A 213 11.77 49.31 43.86
N ALA A 214 11.77 49.09 45.17
CA ALA A 214 11.38 47.84 45.80
C ALA A 214 9.85 47.74 45.77
N ILE A 215 9.31 46.60 45.31
CA ILE A 215 8.10 46.01 45.91
C ILE A 215 8.29 44.49 46.00
N HIS A 216 8.28 44.03 47.25
CA HIS A 216 8.13 42.64 47.71
C HIS A 216 6.90 41.96 47.09
N PHE A 217 6.92 40.64 46.92
CA PHE A 217 6.04 39.73 47.67
C PHE A 217 6.51 38.27 47.53
N ALA A 218 6.62 37.62 48.68
CA ALA A 218 6.89 36.21 48.88
C ALA A 218 5.65 35.36 48.59
N GLY A 219 5.84 34.09 48.22
CA GLY A 219 4.78 33.08 48.29
C GLY A 219 4.89 31.95 47.27
N GLU A 220 5.65 30.91 47.61
CA GLU A 220 5.33 29.51 47.28
C GLU A 220 4.86 28.89 48.62
N PRO A 221 3.91 27.93 48.73
CA PRO A 221 3.74 26.76 47.84
C PRO A 221 2.30 26.28 47.58
N ALA A 222 2.16 25.37 46.61
CA ALA A 222 1.35 24.12 46.67
C ALA A 222 0.98 23.66 45.26
N GLY A 223 1.40 22.43 44.90
CA GLY A 223 0.94 21.77 43.68
C GLY A 223 -0.48 21.23 43.79
N PRO A 224 -1.08 20.82 42.67
CA PRO A 224 -2.05 19.74 42.68
C PRO A 224 -1.69 18.60 41.72
N LYS A 225 -1.86 17.39 42.26
CA LYS A 225 -1.95 16.08 41.61
C LYS A 225 -3.06 16.07 40.54
N PRO A 226 -2.92 15.33 39.42
CA PRO A 226 -3.89 15.39 38.32
C PRO A 226 -5.20 14.65 38.66
N ALA A 227 -6.32 15.33 38.39
CA ALA A 227 -7.66 14.77 38.42
C ALA A 227 -7.95 13.97 37.13
N GLY A 228 -8.72 12.88 37.30
CA GLY A 228 -9.08 11.94 36.26
C GLY A 228 -9.78 12.58 35.06
N LYS A 229 -9.46 12.09 33.86
CA LYS A 229 -10.17 12.44 32.63
C LYS A 229 -11.27 11.42 32.37
N THR A 230 -12.49 11.95 32.40
CA THR A 230 -13.72 11.37 31.90
C THR A 230 -13.53 10.92 30.45
N VAL A 231 -13.85 9.66 30.17
CA VAL A 231 -13.93 9.08 28.82
C VAL A 231 -15.16 9.67 28.14
N VAL A 232 -14.95 10.46 27.09
CA VAL A 232 -16.00 10.79 26.11
C VAL A 232 -15.77 9.86 24.93
N ALA A 233 -16.64 8.88 24.77
CA ALA A 233 -16.71 8.01 23.61
C ALA A 233 -17.02 8.86 22.36
N GLY A 234 -16.00 9.09 21.54
CA GLY A 234 -16.16 9.65 20.20
C GLY A 234 -16.57 8.54 19.25
N VAL A 235 -17.79 8.63 18.74
CA VAL A 235 -18.33 7.76 17.69
C VAL A 235 -17.43 7.80 16.46
N SER A 236 -16.91 6.63 16.09
CA SER A 236 -16.16 6.40 14.86
C SER A 236 -17.07 6.66 13.66
N GLN A 237 -16.82 7.74 12.91
CA GLN A 237 -17.42 7.96 11.60
C GLN A 237 -16.50 7.33 10.55
N THR A 238 -16.78 6.09 10.17
CA THR A 238 -16.23 5.50 8.95
C THR A 238 -16.86 6.21 7.76
N SER A 239 -16.08 7.01 7.03
CA SER A 239 -16.53 7.62 5.78
C SER A 239 -17.00 6.53 4.79
N PRO A 240 -18.29 6.50 4.39
CA PRO A 240 -18.86 5.41 3.60
C PRO A 240 -18.41 5.41 2.14
N THR A 241 -17.65 6.41 1.70
CA THR A 241 -17.26 6.61 0.30
C THR A 241 -16.27 5.56 -0.20
N ASN A 242 -15.39 5.06 0.66
CA ASN A 242 -14.33 4.15 0.23
C ASN A 242 -14.87 2.72 0.07
N GLU A 243 -15.61 2.21 1.06
CA GLU A 243 -16.23 0.87 0.96
C GLU A 243 -17.24 0.78 -0.19
N MET A 244 -18.05 1.82 -0.40
CA MET A 244 -19.03 1.86 -1.48
C MET A 244 -18.36 1.90 -2.87
N THR A 245 -17.14 2.44 -2.96
CA THR A 245 -16.33 2.44 -4.20
C THR A 245 -15.67 1.08 -4.45
N TYR A 246 -15.13 0.41 -3.41
CA TYR A 246 -14.54 -0.93 -3.57
C TYR A 246 -15.58 -2.03 -3.85
N LEU A 247 -16.75 -1.96 -3.19
CA LEU A 247 -17.83 -2.91 -3.40
C LEU A 247 -18.45 -2.73 -4.79
N SER A 248 -18.62 -1.50 -5.27
CA SER A 248 -19.11 -1.23 -6.62
C SER A 248 -18.11 -1.62 -7.71
N TRP A 249 -16.81 -1.45 -7.47
CA TRP A 249 -15.77 -1.82 -8.44
C TRP A 249 -15.58 -3.33 -8.57
N SER A 250 -15.51 -4.06 -7.45
CA SER A 250 -15.43 -5.53 -7.46
C SER A 250 -16.67 -6.17 -8.08
N MET A 251 -17.85 -5.59 -7.82
CA MET A 251 -19.11 -6.01 -8.45
C MET A 251 -19.13 -5.71 -9.94
N PHE A 252 -18.65 -4.55 -10.38
CA PHE A 252 -18.51 -4.21 -11.81
C PHE A 252 -17.56 -5.17 -12.54
N GLN A 253 -16.40 -5.49 -11.96
CA GLN A 253 -15.46 -6.47 -12.52
C GLN A 253 -16.07 -7.87 -12.61
N LEU A 254 -16.81 -8.29 -11.58
CA LEU A 254 -17.53 -9.57 -11.58
C LEU A 254 -18.58 -9.60 -12.71
N LEU A 255 -19.38 -8.55 -12.84
CA LEU A 255 -20.40 -8.43 -13.88
C LEU A 255 -19.81 -8.45 -15.29
N MET A 256 -18.69 -7.74 -15.52
CA MET A 256 -18.00 -7.74 -16.81
C MET A 256 -17.38 -9.11 -17.13
N THR A 257 -16.87 -9.81 -16.12
CA THR A 257 -16.34 -11.18 -16.27
C THR A 257 -17.46 -12.16 -16.63
N LEU A 258 -18.60 -12.09 -15.93
CA LEU A 258 -19.78 -12.91 -16.22
C LEU A 258 -20.34 -12.61 -17.62
N ALA A 259 -20.36 -11.35 -18.04
CA ALA A 259 -20.77 -10.94 -19.38
C ALA A 259 -19.83 -11.49 -20.47
N GLY A 260 -18.51 -11.46 -20.25
CA GLY A 260 -17.52 -12.05 -21.15
C GLY A 260 -17.66 -13.56 -21.30
N LEU A 261 -17.84 -14.28 -20.18
CA LEU A 261 -18.09 -15.72 -20.20
C LEU A 261 -19.41 -16.08 -20.88
N ALA A 262 -20.48 -15.31 -20.64
CA ALA A 262 -21.76 -15.50 -21.29
C ALA A 262 -21.67 -15.27 -22.81
N ALA A 263 -20.94 -14.24 -23.26
CA ALA A 263 -20.71 -13.99 -24.68
C ALA A 263 -19.95 -15.14 -25.36
N LEU A 264 -18.92 -15.67 -24.70
CA LEU A 264 -18.15 -16.83 -25.20
C LEU A 264 -19.00 -18.10 -25.24
N ALA A 265 -19.82 -18.33 -24.22
CA ALA A 265 -20.73 -19.47 -24.18
C ALA A 265 -21.80 -19.39 -25.28
N LEU A 266 -22.41 -18.22 -25.49
CA LEU A 266 -23.39 -18.00 -26.56
C LEU A 266 -22.75 -18.13 -27.95
N LEU A 267 -21.52 -17.66 -28.11
CA LEU A 267 -20.75 -17.86 -29.34
C LEU A 267 -20.51 -19.36 -29.60
N ALA A 268 -20.10 -20.11 -28.58
CA ALA A 268 -19.87 -21.56 -28.66
C ALA A 268 -21.17 -22.33 -28.97
N ILE A 269 -22.28 -21.99 -28.31
CA ILE A 269 -23.61 -22.60 -28.54
C ILE A 269 -24.09 -22.28 -29.95
N ASN A 270 -23.93 -21.04 -30.43
CA ASN A 270 -24.32 -20.66 -31.80
C ASN A 270 -23.45 -21.35 -32.86
N LEU A 271 -22.15 -21.54 -32.58
CA LEU A 271 -21.24 -22.30 -33.44
C LEU A 271 -21.65 -23.79 -33.49
N PHE A 272 -22.00 -24.37 -32.34
CA PHE A 272 -22.41 -25.77 -32.21
C PHE A 272 -23.79 -26.05 -32.84
N ALA A 273 -24.75 -25.16 -32.62
CA ALA A 273 -26.12 -25.29 -33.16
C ALA A 273 -26.18 -25.16 -34.69
N ARG A 274 -25.22 -24.47 -35.33
CA ARG A 274 -25.21 -24.24 -36.79
C ARG A 274 -24.17 -25.05 -37.55
N MET A 275 -23.23 -25.72 -36.88
CA MET A 275 -22.30 -26.65 -37.52
C MET A 275 -22.80 -28.09 -37.35
N HIS A 276 -23.51 -28.63 -38.34
CA HIS A 276 -23.39 -30.07 -38.59
C HIS A 276 -21.94 -30.35 -38.98
N LEU A 277 -21.24 -31.04 -38.08
CA LEU A 277 -19.80 -31.34 -38.05
C LEU A 277 -19.17 -31.51 -39.45
N ARG A 278 -18.50 -30.45 -39.95
CA ARG A 278 -17.68 -30.53 -41.20
C ARG A 278 -16.31 -29.84 -41.09
N ALA A 279 -15.92 -29.29 -39.94
CA ALA A 279 -14.62 -28.60 -39.78
C ALA A 279 -14.08 -28.68 -38.33
N PRO A 280 -13.49 -29.81 -37.91
CA PRO A 280 -13.01 -30.02 -36.54
C PRO A 280 -11.91 -29.03 -36.11
N THR A 281 -11.11 -28.52 -37.05
CA THR A 281 -10.02 -27.57 -36.77
C THR A 281 -10.51 -26.19 -36.32
N LEU A 282 -11.70 -25.75 -36.75
CA LEU A 282 -12.29 -24.48 -36.30
C LEU A 282 -12.80 -24.58 -34.86
N LEU A 283 -13.33 -25.75 -34.48
CA LEU A 283 -13.74 -26.03 -33.11
C LEU A 283 -12.52 -25.97 -32.17
N THR A 284 -11.40 -26.58 -32.56
CA THR A 284 -10.15 -26.52 -31.79
C THR A 284 -9.67 -25.08 -31.56
N ARG A 285 -9.68 -24.22 -32.60
CA ARG A 285 -9.27 -22.81 -32.47
C ARG A 285 -10.21 -22.00 -31.59
N ALA A 286 -11.53 -22.23 -31.69
CA ALA A 286 -12.52 -21.58 -30.83
C ALA A 286 -12.34 -21.98 -29.36
N VAL A 287 -12.05 -23.26 -29.08
CA VAL A 287 -11.75 -23.74 -27.73
C VAL A 287 -10.45 -23.14 -27.21
N ILE A 288 -9.39 -23.09 -28.02
CA ILE A 288 -8.12 -22.45 -27.63
C ILE A 288 -8.35 -20.96 -27.32
N LEU A 289 -9.12 -20.23 -28.13
CA LEU A 289 -9.44 -18.83 -27.87
C LEU A 289 -10.18 -18.65 -26.54
N ALA A 290 -11.18 -19.50 -26.28
CA ALA A 290 -11.95 -19.45 -25.05
C ALA A 290 -11.06 -19.77 -23.84
N LEU A 291 -10.14 -20.72 -23.96
CA LEU A 291 -9.16 -21.04 -22.91
C LEU A 291 -8.14 -19.92 -22.71
N VAL A 292 -7.65 -19.28 -23.76
CA VAL A 292 -6.72 -18.13 -23.66
C VAL A 292 -7.43 -16.93 -23.05
N ALA A 293 -8.66 -16.62 -23.48
CA ALA A 293 -9.46 -15.57 -22.87
C ALA A 293 -9.73 -15.90 -21.40
N LEU A 294 -10.14 -17.12 -21.08
CA LEU A 294 -10.36 -17.55 -19.70
C LEU A 294 -9.06 -17.49 -18.89
N LEU A 295 -7.90 -17.86 -19.45
CA LEU A 295 -6.61 -17.73 -18.79
C LEU A 295 -6.25 -16.25 -18.55
N VAL A 296 -6.39 -15.37 -19.55
CA VAL A 296 -6.13 -13.92 -19.43
C VAL A 296 -7.08 -13.24 -18.42
N PHE A 297 -8.31 -13.73 -18.30
CA PHE A 297 -9.29 -13.26 -17.33
C PHE A 297 -9.15 -13.93 -15.95
N ALA A 298 -8.72 -15.18 -15.87
CA ALA A 298 -8.49 -15.95 -14.64
C ALA A 298 -7.10 -15.74 -14.04
N MET A 299 -6.16 -15.16 -14.80
CA MET A 299 -5.05 -14.37 -14.27
C MET A 299 -5.65 -13.19 -13.52
N LYS A 300 -6.17 -13.50 -12.33
CA LYS A 300 -6.31 -12.60 -11.21
C LYS A 300 -4.96 -11.90 -11.08
N ASP A 301 -4.96 -10.60 -10.84
CA ASP A 301 -3.75 -9.91 -10.39
C ASP A 301 -3.20 -10.76 -9.23
N HIS A 302 -2.07 -11.44 -9.45
CA HIS A 302 -1.59 -12.53 -8.60
C HIS A 302 -1.16 -12.06 -7.20
N GLN A 303 -1.43 -10.80 -6.88
CA GLN A 303 -1.20 -10.18 -5.57
C GLN A 303 -2.06 -10.75 -4.44
N PHE A 304 -3.04 -11.64 -4.71
CA PHE A 304 -4.02 -12.10 -3.72
C PHE A 304 -3.90 -13.56 -3.25
N LEU A 305 -2.77 -14.25 -3.47
CA LEU A 305 -2.56 -15.62 -2.97
C LEU A 305 -1.39 -15.80 -1.99
N THR A 306 -0.66 -14.74 -1.66
CA THR A 306 0.12 -14.67 -0.42
C THR A 306 -0.75 -13.98 0.62
N SER A 307 -0.92 -14.59 1.80
CA SER A 307 -1.55 -13.92 2.93
C SER A 307 -0.59 -12.81 3.40
N ASN A 308 -0.65 -11.64 2.78
CA ASN A 308 0.11 -10.47 3.24
C ASN A 308 -0.41 -10.10 4.63
N ILE A 309 0.49 -9.85 5.57
CA ILE A 309 0.13 -9.67 6.98
C ILE A 309 0.61 -8.30 7.45
N ILE A 310 -0.29 -7.58 8.09
CA ILE A 310 -0.05 -6.35 8.84
C ILE A 310 -0.61 -6.56 10.25
N LEU A 311 0.10 -6.09 11.27
CA LEU A 311 -0.24 -6.32 12.69
C LEU A 311 -0.88 -5.06 13.28
N PRO A 312 -2.08 -5.13 13.86
CA PRO A 312 -2.71 -3.96 14.47
C PRO A 312 -1.89 -3.39 15.64
#